data_AF-A0A3S3G7X6-F1
#
_entry.id   AF-A0A3S3G7X6-F1
#
_cell.length_a   1.000
_cell.length_b   1.000
_cell.length_c   1.000
_cell.angle_alpha   90.00
_cell.angle_beta   90.00
_cell.angle_gamma   90.00
#
_symmetry.space_group_name_H-M   'P 1'
#
loop_
_entity.id
_entity.type
_entity.pdbx_description
1 polymer ?
#
loop_
_entity_poly.entity_id
_entity_poly.type
_entity_poly.pdbx_seq_one_letter_code
_entity_poly.pdbx_strand_id
1 'polypeptide(L)'
;MTMHTKPTPGLKGWVKQHKSAAIARGGRPFTAAEVIAESVRHKAGCSRPILARGEIVNSITGEIVTGCLSLSKALDVLRERYGIDTTVRKLIPLLERKGLVERRIAWRMVPMVIVPAAMKPEYRYDAVATGAATGDGLLITIHYGPKDENWVRTLVTPDGLALFALLLKAPAGTIKKSKARDTVRAMVAEGRTQAEIVRLTGMSKQAVSYHTKSISNI
;
A
#
# COMPACT_ATOMS: atom_id res chain seq x y z
N MET A 1 -20.98 40.05 -5.06
CA MET A 1 -20.92 39.85 -6.53
C MET A 1 -20.44 38.44 -6.82
N THR A 2 -21.34 37.51 -7.11
CA THR A 2 -21.04 36.13 -7.50
C THR A 2 -20.72 36.08 -8.99
N MET A 3 -19.43 36.11 -9.35
CA MET A 3 -19.00 35.86 -10.72
C MET A 3 -19.18 34.36 -11.04
N HIS A 4 -20.32 34.01 -11.62
CA HIS A 4 -20.51 32.71 -12.27
C HIS A 4 -19.78 32.70 -13.62
N THR A 5 -18.47 32.47 -13.60
CA THR A 5 -17.70 32.19 -14.81
C THR A 5 -18.00 30.77 -15.26
N LYS A 6 -18.69 30.64 -16.40
CA LYS A 6 -18.93 29.34 -17.03
C LYS A 6 -17.57 28.68 -17.34
N PRO A 7 -17.31 27.44 -16.90
CA PRO A 7 -16.05 26.77 -17.16
C PRO A 7 -15.81 26.61 -18.67
N THR A 8 -14.58 26.87 -19.11
CA THR A 8 -14.09 26.76 -20.49
C THR A 8 -14.41 25.36 -21.07
N PRO A 9 -14.69 25.20 -22.38
CA PRO A 9 -15.13 23.93 -22.96
C PRO A 9 -14.27 22.71 -22.63
N GLY A 10 -12.94 22.84 -22.60
CA GLY A 10 -12.01 21.77 -22.19
C GLY A 10 -12.03 21.46 -20.68
N LEU A 11 -12.31 22.45 -19.84
CA LEU A 11 -12.40 22.31 -18.38
C LEU A 11 -13.64 21.50 -17.99
N LYS A 12 -14.77 21.68 -18.68
CA LYS A 12 -15.96 20.84 -18.46
C LYS A 12 -15.68 19.36 -18.72
N GLY A 13 -14.94 19.04 -19.80
CA GLY A 13 -14.53 17.69 -20.13
C GLY A 13 -13.61 17.08 -19.05
N TRP A 14 -12.58 17.82 -18.66
CA TRP A 14 -11.63 17.42 -17.63
C TRP A 14 -12.32 17.18 -16.27
N VAL A 15 -13.18 18.10 -15.82
CA VAL A 15 -13.93 17.97 -14.57
C VAL A 15 -14.89 16.78 -14.61
N LYS A 16 -15.59 16.58 -15.73
CA LYS A 16 -16.50 15.45 -15.89
C LYS A 16 -15.74 14.13 -15.84
N GLN A 17 -14.58 14.04 -16.48
CA GLN A 17 -13.71 12.86 -16.46
C GLN A 17 -13.20 12.55 -15.04
N HIS A 18 -12.71 13.55 -14.31
CA HIS A 18 -12.25 13.36 -12.94
C HIS A 18 -13.38 13.00 -11.97
N LYS A 19 -14.57 13.60 -12.13
CA LYS A 19 -15.75 13.25 -11.32
C LYS A 19 -16.25 11.84 -11.61
N SER A 20 -16.40 11.48 -12.88
CA SER A 20 -16.80 10.12 -13.28
C SER A 20 -15.77 9.09 -12.83
N ALA A 21 -14.48 9.41 -12.91
CA ALA A 21 -13.42 8.52 -12.45
C ALA A 21 -13.36 8.41 -10.92
N ALA A 22 -13.64 9.48 -10.16
CA ALA A 22 -13.70 9.44 -8.70
C ALA A 22 -14.88 8.56 -8.21
N ILE A 23 -16.06 8.75 -8.79
CA ILE A 23 -17.27 7.96 -8.46
C ILE A 23 -17.10 6.49 -8.85
N ALA A 24 -16.54 6.20 -10.03
CA ALA A 24 -16.28 4.81 -10.47
C ALA A 24 -15.25 4.07 -9.59
N ARG A 25 -14.49 4.80 -8.75
CA ARG A 25 -13.45 4.26 -7.86
C ARG A 25 -13.80 4.39 -6.37
N GLY A 26 -15.02 4.79 -6.02
CA GLY A 26 -15.54 4.83 -4.64
C GLY A 26 -15.27 6.13 -3.85
N GLY A 27 -14.60 7.12 -4.43
CA GLY A 27 -14.22 8.36 -3.75
C GLY A 27 -15.21 9.52 -3.91
N ARG A 28 -15.06 10.59 -3.10
CA ARG A 28 -15.89 11.81 -3.26
C ARG A 28 -15.40 12.65 -4.45
N PRO A 29 -16.28 13.12 -5.34
CA PRO A 29 -15.90 14.06 -6.38
C PRO A 29 -15.55 15.44 -5.78
N PHE A 30 -14.66 16.18 -6.45
CA PHE A 30 -14.43 17.59 -6.15
C PHE A 30 -15.73 18.41 -6.28
N THR A 31 -15.96 19.32 -5.34
CA THR A 31 -17.01 20.33 -5.41
C THR A 31 -16.72 21.36 -6.51
N ALA A 32 -17.74 22.12 -6.94
CA ALA A 32 -17.57 23.14 -7.96
C ALA A 32 -16.55 24.23 -7.55
N ALA A 33 -16.50 24.57 -6.27
CA ALA A 33 -15.55 25.56 -5.75
C ALA A 33 -14.10 25.03 -5.74
N GLU A 34 -13.89 23.77 -5.33
CA GLU A 34 -12.57 23.11 -5.35
C GLU A 34 -12.05 22.98 -6.79
N VAL A 35 -12.93 22.64 -7.73
CA VAL A 35 -12.63 22.61 -9.16
C VAL A 35 -12.17 23.97 -9.68
N ILE A 36 -12.87 25.05 -9.30
CA ILE A 36 -12.51 26.40 -9.72
C ILE A 36 -11.15 26.79 -9.13
N ALA A 37 -10.93 26.55 -7.84
CA ALA A 37 -9.68 26.86 -7.15
C ALA A 37 -8.48 26.06 -7.72
N GLU A 38 -8.68 24.81 -8.12
CA GLU A 38 -7.64 23.97 -8.71
C GLU A 38 -7.38 24.33 -10.18
N SER A 39 -8.42 24.75 -10.91
CA SER A 39 -8.27 25.21 -12.30
C SER A 39 -7.45 26.50 -12.42
N VAL A 40 -7.60 27.42 -11.45
CA VAL A 40 -6.81 28.65 -11.36
C VAL A 40 -5.35 28.32 -11.04
N ARG A 41 -5.10 27.33 -10.18
CA ARG A 41 -3.77 26.89 -9.78
C ARG A 41 -3.04 26.08 -10.83
N HIS A 42 -3.74 25.22 -11.55
CA HIS A 42 -3.21 24.50 -12.72
C HIS A 42 -2.73 25.47 -13.80
N LYS A 43 -3.46 26.57 -14.04
CA LYS A 43 -3.03 27.66 -14.93
C LYS A 43 -1.88 28.50 -14.38
N ALA A 44 -1.76 28.63 -13.07
CA ALA A 44 -0.73 29.43 -12.40
C ALA A 44 0.59 28.66 -12.13
N GLY A 45 0.68 27.37 -12.45
CA GLY A 45 1.86 26.55 -12.17
C GLY A 45 2.09 26.29 -10.68
N CYS A 46 1.15 26.65 -9.80
CA CYS A 46 1.27 26.43 -8.35
C CYS A 46 0.70 25.06 -7.99
N SER A 47 1.59 24.10 -7.83
CA SER A 47 1.28 22.70 -7.56
C SER A 47 1.05 22.44 -6.07
N ARG A 48 -0.22 22.51 -5.64
CA ARG A 48 -0.91 21.65 -4.65
C ARG A 48 -2.29 22.25 -4.29
N PRO A 49 -3.33 21.42 -4.14
CA PRO A 49 -4.65 21.87 -3.66
C PRO A 49 -4.57 22.40 -2.22
N ILE A 50 -5.47 23.33 -1.87
CA ILE A 50 -5.62 23.82 -0.49
C ILE A 50 -6.51 22.77 0.16
N LEU A 51 -5.93 22.02 1.09
CA LEU A 51 -6.60 20.95 1.79
C LEU A 51 -7.08 21.46 3.14
N ALA A 52 -8.31 21.10 3.52
CA ALA A 52 -8.76 21.29 4.88
C ALA A 52 -7.93 20.43 5.84
N ARG A 53 -8.01 20.74 7.15
CA ARG A 53 -7.28 19.96 8.16
C ARG A 53 -7.71 18.50 8.09
N GLY A 54 -6.75 17.60 7.89
CA GLY A 54 -6.99 16.16 7.82
C GLY A 54 -7.36 15.62 6.43
N GLU A 55 -7.46 16.49 5.43
CA GLU A 55 -7.58 16.10 4.02
C GLU A 55 -6.20 15.78 3.42
N ILE A 56 -6.13 14.72 2.64
CA ILE A 56 -4.92 14.25 1.98
C ILE A 56 -5.25 13.91 0.54
N VAL A 57 -4.47 14.44 -0.41
CA VAL A 57 -4.62 14.05 -1.81
C VAL A 57 -3.87 12.75 -2.06
N ASN A 58 -4.58 11.77 -2.60
CA ASN A 58 -3.99 10.59 -3.18
C ASN A 58 -3.29 10.97 -4.48
N SER A 59 -1.97 10.84 -4.53
CA SER A 59 -1.13 11.25 -5.66
C SER A 59 -1.35 10.44 -6.94
N ILE A 60 -1.93 9.24 -6.84
CA ILE A 60 -2.21 8.37 -7.98
C ILE A 60 -3.64 8.56 -8.47
N THR A 61 -4.62 8.61 -7.56
CA THR A 61 -6.04 8.68 -7.95
C THR A 61 -6.55 10.10 -8.15
N GLY A 62 -5.89 11.09 -7.53
CA GLY A 62 -6.34 12.49 -7.45
C GLY A 62 -7.48 12.72 -6.46
N GLU A 63 -7.82 11.72 -5.65
CA GLU A 63 -8.88 11.78 -4.64
C GLU A 63 -8.43 12.57 -3.40
N ILE A 64 -9.35 13.30 -2.77
CA ILE A 64 -9.17 13.83 -1.42
C ILE A 64 -9.72 12.82 -0.41
N VAL A 65 -8.83 12.22 0.37
CA VAL A 65 -9.16 11.25 1.42
C VAL A 65 -9.06 11.92 2.79
N THR A 66 -9.96 11.56 3.70
CA THR A 66 -9.97 12.03 5.10
C THR A 66 -9.92 10.86 6.07
N GLY A 67 -9.60 11.14 7.34
CA GLY A 67 -9.57 10.11 8.37
C GLY A 67 -8.41 9.12 8.22
N CYS A 68 -7.38 9.48 7.45
CA CYS A 68 -6.19 8.66 7.28
C CYS A 68 -5.42 8.53 8.59
N LEU A 69 -5.03 7.30 8.94
CA LEU A 69 -4.31 6.98 10.17
C LEU A 69 -2.88 6.58 9.86
N SER A 70 -1.93 6.89 10.76
CA SER A 70 -0.64 6.21 10.70
C SER A 70 -0.82 4.72 10.99
N LEU A 71 0.12 3.87 10.55
CA LEU A 71 0.06 2.43 10.85
C LEU A 71 -0.13 2.16 12.34
N SER A 72 0.60 2.85 13.22
CA SER A 72 0.44 2.72 14.67
C SER A 72 -0.97 3.08 15.15
N LYS A 73 -1.55 4.17 14.63
CA LYS A 73 -2.92 4.58 14.99
C LYS A 73 -3.99 3.67 14.39
N ALA A 74 -3.76 3.12 13.21
CA ALA A 74 -4.64 2.10 12.65
C ALA A 74 -4.68 0.86 13.56
N LEU A 75 -3.54 0.45 14.15
CA LEU A 75 -3.52 -0.66 15.10
C LEU A 75 -4.29 -0.37 16.39
N ASP A 76 -4.19 0.84 16.93
CA ASP A 76 -5.00 1.25 18.10
C ASP A 76 -6.50 1.07 17.78
N VAL A 77 -6.94 1.56 16.62
CA VAL A 77 -8.34 1.44 16.18
C VAL A 77 -8.74 -0.02 15.90
N LEU A 78 -7.84 -0.83 15.33
CA LEU A 78 -8.10 -2.26 15.09
C LEU A 78 -8.27 -3.03 16.41
N ARG A 79 -7.46 -2.72 17.42
CA ARG A 79 -7.59 -3.30 18.76
C ARG A 79 -8.91 -2.91 19.40
N GLU A 80 -9.23 -1.62 19.41
CA GLU A 80 -10.44 -1.09 20.07
C GLU A 80 -11.74 -1.53 19.39
N ARG A 81 -11.82 -1.45 18.06
CA ARG A 81 -13.07 -1.71 17.32
C ARG A 81 -13.25 -3.17 16.93
N TYR A 82 -12.16 -3.91 16.75
CA TYR A 82 -12.21 -5.24 16.16
C TYR A 82 -11.60 -6.33 17.05
N GLY A 83 -11.06 -5.98 18.23
CA GLY A 83 -10.41 -6.91 19.14
C GLY A 83 -9.13 -7.54 18.58
N ILE A 84 -8.52 -6.91 17.58
CA ILE A 84 -7.33 -7.44 16.90
C ILE A 84 -6.08 -6.91 17.61
N ASP A 85 -5.41 -7.78 18.36
CA ASP A 85 -4.11 -7.45 18.96
C ASP A 85 -2.95 -7.84 18.03
N THR A 86 -2.31 -6.82 17.46
CA THR A 86 -1.14 -7.00 16.59
C THR A 86 -0.19 -5.82 16.73
N THR A 87 1.02 -5.96 16.21
CA THR A 87 2.06 -4.92 16.29
C THR A 87 2.50 -4.51 14.90
N VAL A 88 3.05 -3.29 14.76
CA VAL A 88 3.60 -2.80 13.49
C VAL A 88 4.64 -3.78 12.92
N ARG A 89 5.44 -4.40 13.82
CA ARG A 89 6.44 -5.42 13.47
C ARG A 89 5.84 -6.68 12.84
N LYS A 90 4.59 -7.05 13.18
CA LYS A 90 3.85 -8.17 12.58
C LYS A 90 3.06 -7.73 11.34
N LEU A 91 2.49 -6.53 11.38
CA LEU A 91 1.67 -5.98 10.30
C LEU A 91 2.50 -5.72 9.04
N ILE A 92 3.65 -5.03 9.13
CA ILE A 92 4.44 -4.66 7.95
C ILE A 92 4.80 -5.89 7.10
N PRO A 93 5.37 -6.99 7.65
CA PRO A 93 5.65 -8.19 6.87
C PRO A 93 4.40 -8.83 6.24
N LEU A 94 3.22 -8.71 6.87
CA LEU A 94 1.98 -9.19 6.28
C LEU A 94 1.59 -8.36 5.07
N LEU A 95 1.66 -7.03 5.17
CA LEU A 95 1.37 -6.11 4.08
C LEU A 95 2.35 -6.27 2.92
N GLU A 96 3.63 -6.50 3.21
CA GLU A 96 4.66 -6.82 2.20
C GLU A 96 4.28 -8.11 1.45
N ARG A 97 3.93 -9.18 2.16
CA ARG A 97 3.49 -10.44 1.54
C ARG A 97 2.22 -10.30 0.71
N LYS A 98 1.38 -9.32 1.02
CA LYS A 98 0.15 -9.01 0.27
C LYS A 98 0.39 -7.99 -0.85
N GLY A 99 1.63 -7.55 -1.06
CA GLY A 99 1.98 -6.58 -2.11
C GLY A 99 1.46 -5.16 -1.86
N LEU A 100 1.05 -4.86 -0.62
CA LEU A 100 0.45 -3.57 -0.28
C LEU A 100 1.50 -2.51 0.08
N VAL A 101 2.64 -2.95 0.61
CA VAL A 101 3.78 -2.08 0.92
C VAL A 101 5.08 -2.73 0.44
N GLU A 102 6.08 -1.90 0.20
CA GLU A 102 7.45 -2.30 -0.07
C GLU A 102 8.41 -1.50 0.82
N ARG A 103 9.60 -2.06 1.11
CA ARG A 103 10.62 -1.33 1.87
C ARG A 103 11.38 -0.40 0.96
N ARG A 104 11.37 0.89 1.28
CA ARG A 104 12.25 1.87 0.65
C ARG A 104 13.18 2.48 1.67
N ILE A 105 14.38 2.82 1.21
CA ILE A 105 15.33 3.55 2.03
C ILE A 105 14.81 4.99 2.20
N ALA A 106 14.68 5.39 3.44
CA ALA A 106 14.39 6.76 3.87
C ALA A 106 15.59 7.27 4.65
N TRP A 107 15.75 8.59 4.67
CA TRP A 107 16.86 9.20 5.39
C TRP A 107 16.49 10.58 5.91
N ARG A 108 17.15 10.96 7.01
CA ARG A 108 17.05 12.28 7.62
C ARG A 108 18.40 12.72 8.16
N MET A 109 18.58 14.02 8.33
CA MET A 109 19.78 14.54 8.96
C MET A 109 19.59 14.52 10.47
N VAL A 110 20.56 13.96 11.19
CA VAL A 110 20.58 13.94 12.66
C VAL A 110 21.89 14.55 13.16
N PRO A 111 21.89 15.26 14.30
CA PRO A 111 23.12 15.74 14.91
C PRO A 111 24.10 14.60 15.19
N MET A 112 25.39 14.83 14.97
CA MET A 112 26.42 13.89 15.42
C MET A 112 26.52 13.93 16.95
N VAL A 113 26.63 12.76 17.58
CA VAL A 113 26.78 12.66 19.04
C VAL A 113 28.07 13.35 19.54
N ILE A 114 29.14 13.25 18.75
CA ILE A 114 30.47 13.77 19.11
C ILE A 114 30.58 15.27 18.79
N VAL A 115 29.90 15.74 17.74
CA VAL A 115 29.91 17.14 17.30
C VAL A 115 28.49 17.57 16.94
N PRO A 116 27.68 18.04 17.90
CA PRO A 116 26.26 18.34 17.67
C PRO A 116 25.99 19.42 16.60
N ALA A 117 26.97 20.27 16.31
CA ALA A 117 26.90 21.26 15.23
C ALA A 117 27.05 20.64 13.82
N ALA A 118 27.55 19.41 13.72
CA ALA A 118 27.64 18.66 12.48
C ALA A 118 26.45 17.70 12.34
N MET A 119 25.92 17.62 11.12
CA MET A 119 24.79 16.75 10.78
C MET A 119 25.28 15.53 10.01
N LYS A 120 24.70 14.35 10.25
CA LYS A 120 24.94 13.13 9.48
C LYS A 120 23.62 12.54 8.98
N PRO A 121 23.61 11.81 7.85
CA PRO A 121 22.44 11.07 7.44
C PRO A 121 22.20 9.87 8.36
N GLU A 122 20.97 9.73 8.85
CA GLU A 122 20.43 8.52 9.45
C GLU A 122 19.57 7.82 8.39
N TYR A 123 19.97 6.61 7.99
CA TYR A 123 19.22 5.79 7.05
C TYR A 123 18.31 4.81 7.78
N ARG A 124 17.10 4.62 7.26
CA ARG A 124 16.14 3.62 7.73
C ARG A 124 15.39 3.01 6.57
N TYR A 125 14.84 1.81 6.77
CA TYR A 125 13.89 1.22 5.83
C TYR A 125 12.48 1.51 6.32
N ASP A 126 11.75 2.32 5.56
CA ASP A 126 10.34 2.60 5.82
C ASP A 126 9.46 1.74 4.91
N ALA A 127 8.34 1.26 5.44
CA ALA A 127 7.31 0.60 4.65
C ALA A 127 6.53 1.66 3.88
N VAL A 128 6.60 1.60 2.56
CA VAL A 128 6.00 2.56 1.63
C VAL A 128 4.89 1.87 0.85
N ALA A 129 3.73 2.52 0.71
CA ALA A 129 2.61 1.98 -0.05
C ALA A 129 3.02 1.76 -1.51
N THR A 130 2.65 0.60 -2.05
CA THR A 130 2.85 0.33 -3.47
C THR A 130 1.92 1.20 -4.32
N GLY A 131 2.26 1.35 -5.60
CA GLY A 131 1.40 2.05 -6.55
C GLY A 131 0.01 1.42 -6.68
N ALA A 132 -0.08 0.09 -6.57
CA ALA A 132 -1.34 -0.64 -6.56
C ALA A 132 -2.19 -0.31 -5.32
N ALA A 133 -1.62 -0.44 -4.11
CA ALA A 133 -2.35 -0.13 -2.87
C ALA A 133 -2.77 1.34 -2.77
N THR A 134 -1.99 2.24 -3.37
CA THR A 134 -2.35 3.65 -3.48
C THR A 134 -3.43 3.89 -4.54
N GLY A 135 -3.34 3.22 -5.69
CA GLY A 135 -4.36 3.26 -6.74
C GLY A 135 -5.71 2.69 -6.31
N ASP A 136 -5.70 1.67 -5.44
CA ASP A 136 -6.87 1.04 -4.85
C ASP A 136 -7.44 1.85 -3.66
N GLY A 137 -6.85 2.99 -3.32
CA GLY A 137 -7.33 3.86 -2.24
C GLY A 137 -7.15 3.28 -0.84
N LEU A 138 -6.35 2.23 -0.66
CA LEU A 138 -6.16 1.54 0.62
C LEU A 138 -5.10 2.21 1.49
N LEU A 139 -4.03 2.70 0.86
CA LEU A 139 -2.89 3.31 1.52
C LEU A 139 -2.47 4.58 0.79
N ILE A 140 -1.91 5.54 1.51
CA ILE A 140 -1.36 6.76 0.93
C ILE A 140 0.04 6.99 1.47
N THR A 141 1.00 7.19 0.59
CA THR A 141 2.35 7.61 0.97
C THR A 141 2.44 9.13 0.93
N ILE A 142 2.83 9.73 2.06
CA ILE A 142 3.15 11.16 2.14
C ILE A 142 4.66 11.34 2.30
N HIS A 143 5.19 12.34 1.58
CA HIS A 143 6.52 12.87 1.79
C HIS A 143 6.41 14.13 2.64
N TYR A 144 7.22 14.22 3.69
CA TYR A 144 7.21 15.32 4.65
C TYR A 144 8.66 15.66 5.04
N GLY A 145 8.84 16.79 5.73
CA GLY A 145 10.16 17.26 6.14
C GLY A 145 10.77 18.34 5.21
N PRO A 146 11.94 18.87 5.59
CA PRO A 146 12.69 19.85 4.81
C PRO A 146 13.11 19.32 3.44
N LYS A 147 13.45 20.22 2.50
CA LYS A 147 13.89 19.85 1.13
C LYS A 147 15.08 18.88 1.11
N ASP A 148 15.92 18.94 2.14
CA ASP A 148 17.16 18.17 2.22
C ASP A 148 16.98 16.88 3.03
N GLU A 149 15.75 16.36 3.15
CA GLU A 149 15.46 15.10 3.82
C GLU A 149 14.37 14.33 3.05
N ASN A 150 14.38 13.00 3.16
CA ASN A 150 13.36 12.17 2.51
C ASN A 150 12.54 11.45 3.58
N TRP A 151 11.67 12.19 4.28
CA TRP A 151 10.78 11.55 5.24
C TRP A 151 9.57 11.02 4.49
N VAL A 152 9.37 9.71 4.62
CA VAL A 152 8.24 9.01 4.02
C VAL A 152 7.38 8.44 5.13
N ARG A 153 6.07 8.53 4.98
CA ARG A 153 5.13 7.87 5.88
C ARG A 153 3.97 7.32 5.08
N THR A 154 3.66 6.05 5.31
CA THR A 154 2.44 5.44 4.81
C THR A 154 1.31 5.63 5.82
N LEU A 155 0.18 6.08 5.29
CA LEU A 155 -1.07 6.28 5.97
C LEU A 155 -2.08 5.24 5.47
N VAL A 156 -2.95 4.82 6.37
CA VAL A 156 -4.02 3.87 6.15
C VAL A 156 -5.31 4.66 5.98
N THR A 157 -5.98 4.48 4.86
CA THR A 157 -7.29 5.09 4.62
C THR A 157 -8.38 4.32 5.39
N PRO A 158 -9.61 4.85 5.52
CA PRO A 158 -10.72 4.11 6.09
C PRO A 158 -10.95 2.74 5.42
N ASP A 159 -10.84 2.68 4.08
CA ASP A 159 -11.00 1.43 3.32
C ASP A 159 -9.83 0.47 3.57
N GLY A 160 -8.60 0.99 3.63
CA GLY A 160 -7.44 0.21 4.04
C GLY A 160 -7.58 -0.38 5.45
N LEU A 161 -8.17 0.37 6.38
CA LEU A 161 -8.45 -0.10 7.73
C LEU A 161 -9.47 -1.24 7.75
N ALA A 162 -10.53 -1.13 6.95
CA ALA A 162 -11.52 -2.20 6.80
C ALA A 162 -10.88 -3.47 6.20
N LEU A 163 -10.04 -3.31 5.17
CA LEU A 163 -9.28 -4.41 4.60
C LEU A 163 -8.34 -5.05 5.63
N PHE A 164 -7.64 -4.26 6.43
CA PHE A 164 -6.75 -4.78 7.47
C PHE A 164 -7.52 -5.60 8.49
N ALA A 165 -8.69 -5.14 8.92
CA ALA A 165 -9.56 -5.89 9.80
C ALA A 165 -9.93 -7.25 9.18
N LEU A 166 -10.27 -7.29 7.88
CA LEU A 166 -10.56 -8.54 7.17
C LEU A 166 -9.34 -9.45 7.08
N LEU A 167 -8.18 -8.92 6.69
CA LEU A 167 -6.93 -9.69 6.55
C LEU A 167 -6.44 -10.29 7.86
N LEU A 168 -6.68 -9.60 8.98
CA LEU A 168 -6.23 -10.00 10.30
C LEU A 168 -7.27 -10.84 11.06
N LYS A 169 -8.57 -10.69 10.74
CA LYS A 169 -9.65 -11.56 11.25
C LYS A 169 -9.81 -12.85 10.49
N ALA A 170 -9.49 -12.86 9.19
CA ALA A 170 -9.40 -14.10 8.45
C ALA A 170 -8.52 -15.03 9.29
N PRO A 171 -8.98 -16.26 9.63
CA PRO A 171 -8.12 -17.19 10.33
C PRO A 171 -6.84 -17.16 9.54
N ALA A 172 -5.72 -16.91 10.22
CA ALA A 172 -4.42 -17.07 9.61
C ALA A 172 -4.40 -18.53 9.19
N GLY A 173 -4.91 -18.80 7.98
CA GLY A 173 -4.71 -20.03 7.28
C GLY A 173 -3.21 -20.04 7.29
N THR A 174 -2.68 -20.90 8.15
CA THR A 174 -1.34 -21.39 8.02
C THR A 174 -1.30 -21.80 6.57
N ILE A 175 -0.79 -20.92 5.71
CA ILE A 175 -0.10 -21.32 4.51
C ILE A 175 1.11 -22.03 5.11
N LYS A 176 0.88 -23.27 5.57
CA LYS A 176 1.92 -24.26 5.70
C LYS A 176 2.59 -24.14 4.35
N LYS A 177 3.85 -23.66 4.33
CA LYS A 177 4.72 -23.90 3.17
C LYS A 177 4.42 -25.34 2.77
N SER A 178 3.87 -25.56 1.57
CA SER A 178 3.50 -26.90 1.15
C SER A 178 4.74 -27.74 1.39
N LYS A 179 4.63 -28.76 2.26
CA LYS A 179 5.81 -29.57 2.54
C LYS A 179 6.22 -30.15 1.19
N ALA A 180 7.51 -30.32 0.93
CA ALA A 180 7.98 -30.83 -0.36
C ALA A 180 7.20 -32.09 -0.82
N ARG A 181 6.79 -32.92 0.16
CA ARG A 181 5.86 -34.05 -0.02
C ARG A 181 4.51 -33.69 -0.64
N ASP A 182 3.85 -32.60 -0.23
CA ASP A 182 2.53 -32.19 -0.72
C ASP A 182 2.62 -31.69 -2.17
N THR A 183 3.68 -30.93 -2.50
CA THR A 183 3.96 -30.49 -3.87
C THR A 183 4.25 -31.68 -4.79
N VAL A 184 5.09 -32.63 -4.34
CA VAL A 184 5.38 -33.86 -5.10
C VAL A 184 4.12 -34.71 -5.26
N ARG A 185 3.29 -34.84 -4.22
CA ARG A 185 2.02 -35.59 -4.28
C ARG A 185 1.06 -35.02 -5.32
N ALA A 186 0.88 -33.71 -5.35
CA ALA A 186 0.00 -33.06 -6.34
C ALA A 186 0.50 -33.30 -7.77
N MET A 187 1.80 -33.12 -8.01
CA MET A 187 2.37 -33.32 -9.34
C MET A 187 2.35 -34.78 -9.82
N VAL A 188 2.50 -35.74 -8.90
CA VAL A 188 2.33 -37.17 -9.22
C VAL A 188 0.86 -37.48 -9.52
N ALA A 189 -0.09 -36.88 -8.79
CA ALA A 189 -1.53 -37.03 -9.06
C ALA A 189 -1.94 -36.41 -10.41
N GLU A 190 -1.25 -35.36 -10.86
CA GLU A 190 -1.36 -34.81 -12.22
C GLU A 190 -0.71 -35.68 -13.32
N GLY A 191 -0.14 -36.84 -12.95
CA GLY A 191 0.48 -37.78 -13.90
C GLY A 191 1.90 -37.40 -14.34
N ARG A 192 2.55 -36.44 -13.68
CA ARG A 192 3.90 -36.01 -14.05
C ARG A 192 4.96 -37.02 -13.61
N THR A 193 6.01 -37.15 -14.42
CA THR A 193 7.15 -38.01 -14.12
C THR A 193 8.10 -37.34 -13.11
N GLN A 194 8.88 -38.15 -12.37
CA GLN A 194 9.82 -37.62 -11.37
C GLN A 194 10.86 -36.64 -11.98
N ALA A 195 11.28 -36.87 -13.23
CA ALA A 195 12.21 -35.99 -13.93
C ALA A 195 11.61 -34.61 -14.23
N GLU A 196 10.33 -34.56 -14.58
CA GLU A 196 9.61 -33.30 -14.81
C GLU A 196 9.39 -32.53 -13.51
N ILE A 197 9.10 -33.23 -12.42
CA ILE A 197 8.96 -32.63 -11.09
C ILE A 197 10.28 -31.97 -10.67
N VAL A 198 11.42 -32.64 -10.85
CA VAL A 198 12.74 -32.07 -10.57
C VAL A 198 12.99 -30.80 -11.40
N ARG A 199 12.68 -30.83 -12.70
CA ARG A 199 12.86 -29.68 -13.59
C ARG A 199 11.98 -28.49 -13.21
N LEU A 200 10.74 -28.73 -12.80
CA LEU A 200 9.75 -27.68 -12.50
C LEU A 200 9.90 -27.11 -11.08
N THR A 201 10.33 -27.91 -10.12
CA THR A 201 10.42 -27.51 -8.71
C THR A 201 11.84 -27.13 -8.27
N GLY A 202 12.86 -27.49 -9.05
CA GLY A 202 14.26 -27.32 -8.68
C GLY A 202 14.72 -28.24 -7.52
N MET A 203 13.88 -29.19 -7.10
CA MET A 203 14.21 -30.15 -6.04
C MET A 203 15.26 -31.15 -6.52
N SER A 204 16.10 -31.66 -5.59
CA SER A 204 17.05 -32.71 -5.95
C SER A 204 16.32 -34.01 -6.35
N LYS A 205 16.92 -34.76 -7.28
CA LYS A 205 16.39 -36.08 -7.72
C LYS A 205 16.13 -37.02 -6.53
N GLN A 206 16.99 -36.99 -5.52
CA GLN A 206 16.87 -37.80 -4.31
C GLN A 206 15.64 -37.40 -3.47
N ALA A 207 15.38 -36.10 -3.30
CA ALA A 207 14.23 -35.61 -2.53
C ALA A 207 12.89 -35.98 -3.19
N VAL A 208 12.79 -35.84 -4.51
CA VAL A 208 11.59 -36.23 -5.27
C VAL A 208 11.38 -37.74 -5.19
N SER A 209 12.44 -38.55 -5.35
CA SER A 209 12.35 -40.01 -5.27
C SER A 209 11.90 -40.48 -3.88
N TYR A 210 12.48 -39.91 -2.82
CA TYR A 210 12.12 -40.22 -1.43
C TYR A 210 10.64 -39.94 -1.16
N HIS A 211 10.15 -38.77 -1.55
CA HIS A 211 8.74 -38.42 -1.36
C HIS A 211 7.79 -39.24 -2.23
N THR A 212 8.16 -39.53 -3.48
CA THR A 212 7.34 -40.37 -4.37
C THR A 212 7.20 -41.78 -3.80
N LYS A 213 8.30 -42.43 -3.38
CA LYS A 213 8.27 -43.75 -2.74
C LYS A 213 7.45 -43.76 -1.44
N SER A 214 7.57 -42.71 -0.62
CA SER A 214 6.78 -42.54 0.60
C SER A 214 5.29 -42.32 0.34
N ILE A 215 4.89 -41.92 -0.86
CA ILE A 215 3.48 -41.77 -1.28
C ILE A 215 2.95 -43.07 -1.87
N SER A 216 3.78 -43.83 -2.60
CA SER A 216 3.41 -45.11 -3.22
C SER A 216 3.33 -46.30 -2.25
N ASN A 217 3.91 -46.18 -1.06
CA ASN A 217 3.86 -47.21 0.00
C ASN A 217 2.65 -47.03 0.95
N ILE A 218 1.59 -46.39 0.49
CA ILE A 218 0.27 -46.26 1.13
C ILE A 218 -0.74 -46.85 0.16
#